data_AF-A0A7C5JAI1-F1
#
_entry.id   AF-A0A7C5JAI1-F1
#
_cell.length_a   1.000
_cell.length_b   1.000
_cell.length_c   1.000
_cell.angle_alpha   90.00
_cell.angle_beta   90.00
_cell.angle_gamma   90.00
#
_symmetry.space_group_name_H-M   'P 1'
#
loop_
_entity.id
_entity.type
_entity.pdbx_description
1 polymer ?
#
loop_
_entity_poly.entity_id
_entity_poly.type
_entity_poly.pdbx_seq_one_letter_code
_entity_poly.pdbx_strand_id
1 'polypeptide(L)'
;MKLDRYFSIDRKGKVKDTSGKTQDDEDAYSLIMKEKEKLLGLDNKLKFIFSHSALREGWDNPNIFQICTLNESNSVIKKRQEIGRGLRLCVNQEGERVFGFDTNTLTVMANESYEAFAKQLQKEIEDDTGIKFGLIEEHTFANIVTPGENGEEAYLGLDRSEGLWKHLYEQKYIDDKGKVQDSLKMDLKANSVTLPDGYEAVSPQIITLLKKVAGNLNIKDASNRRVVTLSYLI
;
A
#
# COMPACT_ATOMS: atom_id res chain seq x y z
N MET A 1 -4.16 22.83 10.97
CA MET A 1 -2.90 22.14 10.63
C MET A 1 -2.14 23.03 9.65
N LYS A 2 -0.97 23.55 10.04
CA LYS A 2 -0.17 24.45 9.19
C LYS A 2 0.58 23.57 8.19
N LEU A 3 0.16 23.62 6.92
CA LEU A 3 0.82 22.92 5.82
C LEU A 3 2.05 23.75 5.44
N ASP A 4 3.24 23.34 5.87
CA ASP A 4 4.49 23.93 5.37
C ASP A 4 4.67 23.40 3.94
N ARG A 5 4.10 24.18 3.00
CA ARG A 5 4.05 23.88 1.57
C ARG A 5 5.46 23.99 1.00
N TYR A 6 5.92 22.97 0.28
CA TYR A 6 6.94 23.15 -0.76
C TYR A 6 6.30 23.73 -2.04
N PHE A 7 5.55 24.81 -1.84
CA PHE A 7 5.11 25.79 -2.81
C PHE A 7 5.08 27.08 -2.00
N SER A 8 6.20 27.79 -1.98
CA SER A 8 6.36 29.03 -1.23
C SER A 8 5.49 30.11 -1.87
N ILE A 9 4.21 30.17 -1.46
CA ILE A 9 3.35 31.31 -1.72
C ILE A 9 3.61 32.31 -0.58
N ASP A 10 4.10 33.50 -0.93
CA ASP A 10 4.19 34.62 0.01
C ASP A 10 2.80 34.89 0.63
N ARG A 11 2.74 35.45 1.85
CA ARG A 11 1.54 36.00 2.49
C ARG A 11 0.75 36.98 1.60
N LYS A 12 1.32 37.41 0.46
CA LYS A 12 0.70 38.25 -0.58
C LYS A 12 0.28 37.50 -1.87
N GLY A 13 0.30 36.17 -1.91
CA GLY A 13 -0.28 35.41 -3.03
C GLY A 13 0.57 35.33 -4.31
N LYS A 14 1.86 35.71 -4.27
CA LYS A 14 2.78 35.52 -5.40
C LYS A 14 3.52 34.18 -5.28
N VAL A 15 3.57 33.44 -6.39
CA VAL A 15 4.38 32.22 -6.55
C VAL A 15 5.85 32.63 -6.55
N LYS A 16 6.63 32.18 -5.56
CA LYS A 16 8.10 32.32 -5.58
C LYS A 16 8.69 31.38 -6.64
N ASP A 17 9.76 31.84 -7.27
CA ASP A 17 10.58 31.07 -8.21
C ASP A 17 11.21 29.87 -7.49
N THR A 18 10.82 28.65 -7.87
CA THR A 18 11.30 27.36 -7.32
C THR A 18 12.36 26.72 -8.23
N SER A 19 13.18 27.53 -8.89
CA SER A 19 14.29 27.05 -9.74
C SER A 19 15.42 26.35 -8.96
N GLY A 20 15.33 26.22 -7.63
CA GLY A 20 16.29 25.52 -6.80
C GLY A 20 17.54 26.34 -6.46
N LYS A 21 17.45 27.67 -6.52
CA LYS A 21 18.56 28.61 -6.28
C LYS A 21 18.30 29.57 -5.11
N THR A 22 17.27 29.33 -4.31
CA THR A 22 16.93 30.20 -3.17
C THR A 22 17.53 29.67 -1.87
N GLN A 23 17.78 30.56 -0.90
CA GLN A 23 18.24 30.17 0.44
C GLN A 23 17.27 29.19 1.11
N ASP A 24 15.96 29.38 0.90
CA ASP A 24 14.91 28.49 1.38
C ASP A 24 15.06 27.05 0.80
N ASP A 25 15.53 26.93 -0.46
CA ASP A 25 15.81 25.63 -1.09
C ASP A 25 17.08 24.98 -0.52
N GLU A 26 18.11 25.76 -0.23
CA GLU A 26 19.34 25.27 0.40
C GLU A 26 19.10 24.76 1.82
N ASP A 27 18.30 25.49 2.60
CA ASP A 27 17.96 25.11 3.98
C ASP A 27 17.07 23.85 4.01
N ALA A 28 16.08 23.76 3.11
CA ALA A 28 15.27 22.57 2.94
C ALA A 28 16.11 21.36 2.48
N TYR A 29 17.02 21.58 1.53
CA TYR A 29 17.95 20.55 1.07
C TYR A 29 18.87 20.08 2.21
N SER A 30 19.38 21.00 3.02
CA SER A 30 20.22 20.69 4.18
C SER A 30 19.45 19.88 5.23
N LEU A 31 18.21 20.25 5.54
CA LEU A 31 17.36 19.49 6.48
C LEU A 31 17.11 18.06 5.97
N ILE A 32 16.82 17.92 4.67
CA ILE A 32 16.51 16.64 4.02
C ILE A 32 17.77 15.76 3.91
N MET A 33 18.92 16.31 3.53
CA MET A 33 20.11 15.50 3.24
C MET A 33 21.07 15.36 4.42
N LYS A 34 21.21 16.38 5.26
CA LYS A 34 22.17 16.40 6.38
C LYS A 34 21.51 16.09 7.71
N GLU A 35 20.31 16.61 7.95
CA GLU A 35 19.59 16.47 9.23
C GLU A 35 18.40 15.51 9.14
N LYS A 36 18.53 14.46 8.31
CA LYS A 36 17.46 13.51 7.99
C LYS A 36 16.82 12.85 9.21
N GLU A 37 17.55 12.67 10.30
CA GLU A 37 17.03 12.10 11.56
C GLU A 37 15.92 12.98 12.16
N LYS A 38 16.00 14.30 12.00
CA LYS A 38 14.95 15.22 12.45
C LYS A 38 13.63 14.98 11.75
N LEU A 39 13.62 14.39 10.55
CA LEU A 39 12.39 14.07 9.83
C LEU A 39 11.60 12.94 10.49
N LEU A 40 12.26 12.10 11.30
CA LEU A 40 11.64 11.01 12.05
C LEU A 40 10.97 11.51 13.35
N GLY A 41 11.33 12.71 13.79
CA GLY A 41 10.75 13.35 14.97
C GLY A 41 9.27 13.68 14.79
N LEU A 42 8.48 13.43 15.83
CA LEU A 42 7.07 13.80 15.88
C LEU A 42 6.87 15.32 15.97
N ASP A 43 7.85 16.04 16.51
CA ASP A 43 7.92 17.49 16.62
C ASP A 43 8.16 18.18 15.26
N ASN A 44 8.75 17.46 14.30
CA ASN A 44 8.98 17.97 12.97
C ASN A 44 7.68 18.04 12.16
N LYS A 45 7.36 19.25 11.68
CA LYS A 45 6.17 19.55 10.89
C LYS A 45 6.29 19.17 9.42
N LEU A 46 7.51 18.95 8.92
CA LEU A 46 7.77 18.57 7.54
C LEU A 46 7.37 17.10 7.31
N LYS A 47 6.18 16.90 6.76
CA LYS A 47 5.63 15.57 6.41
C LYS A 47 5.48 15.33 4.90
N PHE A 48 5.55 16.40 4.10
CA PHE A 48 5.44 16.36 2.65
C PHE A 48 6.70 16.92 2.02
N ILE A 49 7.31 16.16 1.13
CA ILE A 49 8.52 16.56 0.40
C ILE A 49 8.19 16.49 -1.08
N PHE A 50 8.29 17.62 -1.76
CA PHE A 50 8.20 17.69 -3.21
C PHE A 50 9.61 17.91 -3.74
N SER A 51 10.01 17.11 -4.72
CA SER A 51 11.34 17.25 -5.31
C SER A 51 11.26 17.11 -6.83
N HIS A 52 11.91 18.03 -7.53
CA HIS A 52 12.02 17.99 -8.98
C HIS A 52 12.96 16.89 -9.49
N SER A 53 13.86 16.40 -8.63
CA SER A 53 14.75 15.28 -8.90
C SER A 53 14.47 14.21 -7.86
N ALA A 54 14.43 12.92 -8.25
CA ALA A 54 14.50 11.84 -7.26
C ALA A 54 15.68 12.17 -6.33
N LEU A 55 15.38 12.30 -5.04
CA LEU A 55 16.35 12.76 -4.03
C LEU A 55 17.67 12.00 -4.25
N ARG A 56 18.77 12.75 -4.37
CA ARG A 56 20.09 12.27 -4.82
C ARG A 56 20.57 11.05 -4.02
N GLU A 57 21.61 10.39 -4.51
CA GLU A 57 22.36 9.39 -3.72
C GLU A 57 22.63 9.93 -2.30
N GLY A 58 22.26 9.15 -1.27
CA GLY A 58 22.32 9.55 0.14
C GLY A 58 20.97 9.72 0.85
N TRP A 59 19.87 9.87 0.12
CA TRP A 59 18.54 9.90 0.75
C TRP A 59 18.10 8.50 1.22
N ASP A 60 18.02 8.33 2.53
CA ASP A 60 17.62 7.09 3.18
C ASP A 60 16.74 7.41 4.39
N ASN A 61 15.43 7.46 4.16
CA ASN A 61 14.42 7.60 5.20
C ASN A 61 13.54 6.34 5.20
N PRO A 62 13.55 5.53 6.27
CA PRO A 62 12.75 4.31 6.35
C PRO A 62 11.25 4.56 6.56
N ASN A 63 10.84 5.78 6.93
CA ASN A 63 9.46 6.13 7.25
C ASN A 63 8.79 6.86 6.06
N ILE A 64 9.01 6.37 4.84
CA ILE A 64 8.33 6.83 3.61
C ILE A 64 7.18 5.88 3.32
N PHE A 65 5.95 6.32 3.57
CA PHE A 65 4.74 5.52 3.34
C PHE A 65 3.99 5.89 2.08
N GLN A 66 4.33 7.01 1.44
CA GLN A 66 3.68 7.45 0.22
C GLN A 66 4.67 8.03 -0.78
N ILE A 67 4.60 7.55 -2.02
CA ILE A 67 5.34 8.10 -3.16
C ILE A 67 4.32 8.56 -4.19
N CYS A 68 4.44 9.81 -4.64
CA CYS A 68 3.61 10.34 -5.71
C CYS A 68 4.51 10.77 -6.85
N THR A 69 4.37 10.11 -8.00
CA THR A 69 5.11 10.47 -9.22
C THR A 69 4.21 11.30 -10.12
N LEU A 70 4.48 12.60 -10.21
CA LEU A 70 3.72 13.54 -11.05
C LEU A 70 4.24 13.59 -12.50
N ASN A 71 5.44 13.08 -12.77
CA ASN A 71 6.05 13.05 -14.11
C ASN A 71 5.96 11.66 -14.75
N GLU A 72 5.78 11.62 -16.07
CA GLU A 72 5.92 10.43 -16.91
C GLU A 72 7.41 10.14 -17.17
N SER A 73 8.08 9.50 -16.21
CA SER A 73 9.43 8.99 -16.43
C SER A 73 9.36 7.65 -17.18
N ASN A 74 9.99 7.57 -18.35
CA ASN A 74 10.09 6.31 -19.12
C ASN A 74 11.18 5.38 -18.60
N SER A 75 12.02 5.81 -17.64
CA SER A 75 13.12 4.99 -17.11
C SER A 75 12.65 4.06 -16.00
N VAL A 76 12.51 2.78 -16.34
CA VAL A 76 12.17 1.68 -15.43
C VAL A 76 13.17 1.57 -14.27
N ILE A 77 14.48 1.73 -14.54
CA ILE A 77 15.54 1.66 -13.54
C ILE A 77 15.37 2.74 -12.45
N LYS A 78 15.05 3.97 -12.86
CA LYS A 78 14.81 5.07 -11.90
C LYS A 78 13.59 4.81 -11.04
N LYS A 79 12.47 4.36 -11.64
CA LYS A 79 11.26 3.97 -10.90
C LYS A 79 11.55 2.90 -9.85
N ARG A 80 12.36 1.89 -10.18
CA ARG A 80 12.76 0.81 -9.25
C ARG A 80 13.54 1.34 -8.06
N GLN A 81 14.51 2.23 -8.29
CA GLN A 81 15.29 2.84 -7.22
C GLN A 81 14.43 3.75 -6.32
N GLU A 82 13.44 4.44 -6.89
CA GLU A 82 12.50 5.27 -6.13
C GLU A 82 11.60 4.43 -5.21
N ILE A 83 10.96 3.38 -5.74
CA ILE A 83 10.13 2.46 -4.92
C ILE A 83 10.97 1.77 -3.86
N GLY A 84 12.15 1.27 -4.22
CA GLY A 84 13.01 0.51 -3.31
C GLY A 84 13.38 1.30 -2.05
N ARG A 85 13.39 2.64 -2.12
CA ARG A 85 13.60 3.49 -0.94
C ARG A 85 12.42 3.49 0.03
N GLY A 86 11.19 3.32 -0.47
CA GLY A 86 9.97 3.25 0.34
C GLY A 86 9.61 1.85 0.84
N LEU A 87 10.31 0.80 0.38
CA LEU A 87 10.09 -0.59 0.83
C LEU A 87 10.86 -0.97 2.10
N ARG A 88 11.54 0.00 2.74
CA ARG A 88 12.28 -0.24 3.97
C ARG A 88 11.32 -0.37 5.16
N LEU A 89 11.70 -1.20 6.14
CA LEU A 89 10.97 -1.28 7.40
C LEU A 89 11.11 0.04 8.17
N CYS A 90 9.97 0.61 8.55
CA CYS A 90 9.92 1.84 9.33
C CYS A 90 10.50 1.65 10.74
N VAL A 91 10.85 2.76 11.39
CA VAL A 91 11.35 2.79 12.77
C VAL A 91 10.40 3.54 13.70
N ASN A 92 10.36 3.11 14.97
CA ASN A 92 9.69 3.82 16.06
C ASN A 92 10.56 4.99 16.57
N GLN A 93 10.11 5.67 17.64
CA GLN A 93 10.83 6.84 18.19
C GLN A 93 12.14 6.45 18.88
N GLU A 94 12.27 5.19 19.24
CA GLU A 94 13.46 4.56 19.83
C GLU A 94 14.46 4.13 18.75
N GLY A 95 14.11 4.28 17.47
CA GLY A 95 14.95 3.88 16.33
C GLY A 95 14.89 2.39 15.99
N GLU A 96 14.00 1.63 16.64
CA GLU A 96 13.83 0.20 16.44
C GLU A 96 12.91 -0.08 15.24
N ARG A 97 13.22 -1.14 14.49
CA ARG A 97 12.42 -1.55 13.33
C ARG A 97 11.06 -2.09 13.77
N VAL A 98 10.00 -1.58 13.17
CA VAL A 98 8.64 -2.06 13.42
C VAL A 98 8.26 -3.07 12.33
N PHE A 99 7.86 -4.27 12.76
CA PHE A 99 7.40 -5.34 11.88
C PHE A 99 5.87 -5.37 11.80
N GLY A 100 5.34 -5.75 10.65
CA GLY A 100 3.90 -5.87 10.44
C GLY A 100 3.44 -5.21 9.15
N PHE A 101 2.52 -5.87 8.45
CA PHE A 101 1.97 -5.40 7.18
C PHE A 101 1.12 -4.13 7.36
N ASP A 102 0.41 -4.03 8.48
CA ASP A 102 -0.48 -2.89 8.79
C ASP A 102 0.30 -1.57 8.92
N THR A 103 1.56 -1.64 9.35
CA THR A 103 2.44 -0.47 9.49
C THR A 103 3.28 -0.25 8.24
N ASN A 104 3.86 -1.30 7.65
CA ASN A 104 4.81 -1.18 6.53
C ASN A 104 4.12 -1.29 5.17
N THR A 105 3.16 -0.38 4.92
CA THR A 105 2.47 -0.30 3.62
C THR A 105 2.92 0.94 2.85
N LEU A 106 3.57 0.74 1.70
CA LEU A 106 3.95 1.81 0.77
C LEU A 106 2.81 2.06 -0.23
N THR A 107 2.21 3.25 -0.18
CA THR A 107 1.21 3.69 -1.16
C THR A 107 1.89 4.44 -2.30
N VAL A 108 1.79 3.93 -3.53
CA VAL A 108 2.31 4.62 -4.71
C VAL A 108 1.18 5.21 -5.53
N MET A 109 1.11 6.54 -5.60
CA MET A 109 0.17 7.28 -6.43
C MET A 109 0.81 7.59 -7.77
N ALA A 110 0.22 7.07 -8.84
CA ALA A 110 0.88 7.10 -10.12
C ALA A 110 -0.08 7.20 -11.32
N ASN A 111 0.47 7.59 -12.46
CA ASN A 111 -0.23 7.59 -13.75
C ASN A 111 -0.19 6.20 -14.41
N GLU A 112 -0.89 6.02 -15.54
CA GLU A 112 -1.01 4.74 -16.25
C GLU A 112 0.34 4.04 -16.49
N SER A 113 1.41 4.81 -16.73
CA SER A 113 2.77 4.29 -16.95
C SER A 113 3.36 3.52 -15.77
N TYR A 114 2.79 3.66 -14.58
CA TYR A 114 3.32 3.09 -13.35
C TYR A 114 2.53 1.88 -12.88
N GLU A 115 1.25 1.76 -13.27
CA GLU A 115 0.49 0.53 -13.05
C GLU A 115 1.15 -0.64 -13.80
N ALA A 116 1.53 -0.40 -15.07
CA ALA A 116 2.28 -1.36 -15.86
C ALA A 116 3.63 -1.72 -15.20
N PHE A 117 4.31 -0.73 -14.61
CA PHE A 117 5.57 -0.95 -13.88
C PHE A 117 5.36 -1.78 -12.60
N ALA A 118 4.32 -1.47 -11.80
CA ALA A 118 4.00 -2.22 -10.59
C ALA A 118 3.64 -3.68 -10.90
N LYS A 119 2.87 -3.92 -11.97
CA LYS A 119 2.56 -5.27 -12.47
C LYS A 119 3.83 -6.03 -12.87
N GLN A 120 4.74 -5.37 -13.59
CA GLN A 120 6.02 -5.95 -13.98
C GLN A 120 6.89 -6.28 -12.76
N LEU A 121 6.97 -5.36 -11.78
CA LEU A 121 7.72 -5.57 -10.54
C LEU A 121 7.15 -6.71 -9.70
N GLN A 122 5.83 -6.80 -9.58
CA GLN A 122 5.17 -7.92 -8.91
C GLN A 122 5.56 -9.24 -9.57
N LYS A 123 5.46 -9.32 -10.91
CA LYS A 123 5.85 -10.51 -11.67
C LYS A 123 7.31 -10.91 -11.44
N GLU A 124 8.23 -9.96 -11.45
CA GLU A 124 9.65 -10.22 -11.16
C GLU A 124 9.84 -10.78 -9.73
N ILE A 125 9.15 -10.24 -8.74
CA ILE A 125 9.19 -10.76 -7.36
C ILE A 125 8.64 -12.19 -7.31
N GLU A 126 7.56 -12.49 -8.03
CA GLU A 126 7.03 -13.85 -8.11
C GLU A 126 8.03 -14.83 -8.73
N ASP A 127 8.72 -14.41 -9.79
CA ASP A 127 9.69 -15.23 -10.50
C ASP A 127 10.97 -15.45 -9.64
N ASP A 128 11.41 -14.42 -8.90
CA ASP A 128 12.62 -14.46 -8.06
C ASP A 128 12.41 -15.20 -6.74
N THR A 129 11.23 -15.07 -6.13
CA THR A 129 10.94 -15.59 -4.77
C THR A 129 10.05 -16.82 -4.75
N GLY A 130 9.39 -17.14 -5.86
CA GLY A 130 8.36 -18.18 -5.93
C GLY A 130 7.03 -17.79 -5.27
N ILE A 131 6.92 -16.61 -4.65
CA ILE A 131 5.67 -16.11 -4.07
C ILE A 131 4.66 -15.86 -5.20
N LYS A 132 3.37 -16.16 -4.99
CA LYS A 132 2.29 -15.84 -5.94
C LYS A 132 1.32 -14.84 -5.33
N PHE A 133 1.18 -13.67 -5.96
CA PHE A 133 0.29 -12.63 -5.48
C PHE A 133 -1.14 -12.86 -5.96
N GLY A 134 -2.10 -12.66 -5.07
CA GLY A 134 -3.52 -12.82 -5.40
C GLY A 134 -3.90 -14.26 -5.78
N LEU A 135 -3.12 -15.25 -5.33
CA LEU A 135 -3.41 -16.67 -5.50
C LEU A 135 -3.98 -17.24 -4.20
N ILE A 136 -5.10 -17.92 -4.29
CA ILE A 136 -5.69 -18.71 -3.21
C ILE A 136 -5.51 -20.17 -3.60
N GLU A 137 -4.68 -20.88 -2.84
CA GLU A 137 -4.49 -22.33 -2.99
C GLU A 137 -5.55 -23.11 -2.21
N GLU A 138 -5.81 -24.35 -2.59
CA GLU A 138 -6.85 -25.19 -1.97
C GLU A 138 -6.66 -25.39 -0.46
N HIS A 139 -5.42 -25.36 0.02
CA HIS A 139 -5.06 -25.54 1.43
C HIS A 139 -4.96 -24.21 2.21
N THR A 140 -5.20 -23.07 1.58
CA THR A 140 -5.02 -21.72 2.17
C THR A 140 -5.77 -21.55 3.50
N PHE A 141 -6.95 -22.16 3.64
CA PHE A 141 -7.82 -22.00 4.80
C PHE A 141 -7.68 -23.13 5.83
N ALA A 142 -6.91 -24.18 5.52
CA ALA A 142 -6.85 -25.39 6.35
C ALA A 142 -6.39 -25.13 7.78
N ASN A 143 -5.49 -24.15 7.97
CA ASN A 143 -4.92 -23.77 9.27
C ASN A 143 -5.75 -22.72 10.03
N ILE A 144 -6.94 -22.35 9.56
CA ILE A 144 -7.84 -21.46 10.30
C ILE A 144 -8.30 -22.17 11.56
N VAL A 145 -8.19 -21.48 12.70
CA VAL A 145 -8.57 -22.04 14.00
C VAL A 145 -10.09 -21.97 14.17
N THR A 146 -10.71 -23.11 14.42
CA THR A 146 -12.12 -23.25 14.77
C THR A 146 -12.27 -23.37 16.29
N PRO A 147 -13.25 -22.69 16.90
CA PRO A 147 -13.56 -22.89 18.31
C PRO A 147 -14.14 -24.30 18.50
N GLY A 148 -13.39 -25.18 19.17
CA GLY A 148 -13.83 -26.54 19.50
C GLY A 148 -14.81 -26.59 20.68
N GLU A 149 -15.52 -27.71 20.83
CA GLU A 149 -16.59 -27.88 21.84
C GLU A 149 -16.09 -27.85 23.30
N ASN A 150 -14.78 -28.05 23.55
CA ASN A 150 -14.20 -28.15 24.90
C ASN A 150 -13.03 -27.18 25.17
N GLY A 151 -12.88 -26.11 24.36
CA GLY A 151 -11.76 -25.17 24.50
C GLY A 151 -10.44 -25.66 23.89
N GLU A 152 -10.46 -26.78 23.18
CA GLU A 152 -9.36 -27.18 22.30
C GLU A 152 -9.46 -26.40 20.97
N GLU A 153 -8.33 -25.82 20.56
CA GLU A 153 -8.19 -25.21 19.24
C GLU A 153 -8.18 -26.32 18.19
N ALA A 154 -9.23 -26.37 17.37
CA ALA A 154 -9.27 -27.25 16.21
C ALA A 154 -8.91 -26.44 14.96
N TYR A 155 -8.47 -27.13 13.91
CA TYR A 155 -8.23 -26.52 12.60
C TYR A 155 -9.40 -26.80 11.65
N LEU A 156 -9.63 -25.89 10.71
CA LEU A 156 -10.67 -26.04 9.69
C LEU A 156 -10.47 -27.33 8.86
N GLY A 157 -9.21 -27.69 8.59
CA GLY A 157 -8.84 -28.91 7.87
C GLY A 157 -8.87 -28.76 6.35
N LEU A 158 -8.22 -29.70 5.66
CA LEU A 158 -8.05 -29.69 4.20
C LEU A 158 -9.40 -29.80 3.47
N ASP A 159 -10.25 -30.76 3.83
CA ASP A 159 -11.53 -31.00 3.14
C ASP A 159 -12.42 -29.76 3.11
N ARG A 160 -12.48 -29.03 4.23
CA ARG A 160 -13.24 -27.79 4.33
C ARG A 160 -12.56 -26.64 3.60
N SER A 161 -11.24 -26.57 3.63
CA SER A 161 -10.48 -25.58 2.84
C SER A 161 -10.72 -25.76 1.33
N GLU A 162 -10.70 -27.01 0.84
CA GLU A 162 -11.03 -27.35 -0.55
C GLU A 162 -12.49 -27.02 -0.89
N GLY A 163 -13.43 -27.31 0.02
CA GLY A 163 -14.84 -26.96 -0.16
C GLY A 163 -15.04 -25.46 -0.30
N LEU A 164 -14.34 -24.66 0.51
CA LEU A 164 -14.36 -23.21 0.40
C LEU A 164 -13.72 -22.72 -0.90
N TRP A 165 -12.59 -23.32 -1.32
CA TRP A 165 -11.95 -23.01 -2.59
C TRP A 165 -12.91 -23.23 -3.77
N LYS A 166 -13.62 -24.36 -3.80
CA LYS A 166 -14.63 -24.67 -4.82
C LYS A 166 -15.77 -23.66 -4.83
N HIS A 167 -16.27 -23.28 -3.66
CA HIS A 167 -17.29 -22.22 -3.55
C HIS A 167 -16.81 -20.88 -4.13
N LEU A 168 -15.57 -20.48 -3.81
CA LEU A 168 -14.98 -19.26 -4.39
C LEU A 168 -14.87 -19.37 -5.92
N TYR A 169 -14.52 -20.53 -6.45
CA TYR A 169 -14.47 -20.78 -7.90
C TYR A 169 -15.86 -20.70 -8.54
N GLU A 170 -16.88 -21.31 -7.94
CA GLU A 170 -18.27 -21.30 -8.41
C GLU A 170 -18.88 -19.89 -8.41
N GLN A 171 -18.58 -19.08 -7.39
CA GLN A 171 -18.96 -17.66 -7.32
C GLN A 171 -18.14 -16.77 -8.26
N LYS A 172 -17.22 -17.34 -9.05
CA LYS A 172 -16.28 -16.63 -9.94
C LYS A 172 -15.41 -15.62 -9.19
N TYR A 173 -15.15 -15.86 -7.91
CA TYR A 173 -14.24 -15.07 -7.09
C TYR A 173 -12.77 -15.40 -7.36
N ILE A 174 -12.50 -16.61 -7.85
CA ILE A 174 -11.19 -17.07 -8.32
C ILE A 174 -11.31 -17.75 -9.69
N ASP A 175 -10.21 -17.84 -10.45
CA ASP A 175 -10.14 -18.65 -11.68
C ASP A 175 -9.75 -20.11 -11.43
N ASP A 176 -9.57 -20.89 -12.50
CA ASP A 176 -9.18 -22.30 -12.49
C ASP A 176 -7.82 -22.55 -11.83
N LYS A 177 -7.02 -21.50 -11.65
CA LYS A 177 -5.70 -21.55 -11.00
C LYS A 177 -5.75 -21.00 -9.59
N GLY A 178 -6.90 -20.54 -9.11
CA GLY A 178 -7.05 -19.92 -7.80
C GLY A 178 -6.71 -18.43 -7.77
N LYS A 179 -6.56 -17.77 -8.92
CA LYS A 179 -6.25 -16.34 -8.99
C LYS A 179 -7.49 -15.50 -8.72
N VAL A 180 -7.36 -14.57 -7.77
CA VAL A 180 -8.44 -13.65 -7.35
C VAL A 180 -8.92 -12.78 -8.51
N GLN A 181 -10.24 -12.78 -8.69
CA GLN A 181 -10.97 -11.99 -9.67
C GLN A 181 -11.50 -10.68 -9.08
N ASP A 182 -11.90 -9.75 -9.95
CA ASP A 182 -12.41 -8.43 -9.51
C ASP A 182 -13.76 -8.51 -8.79
N SER A 183 -14.58 -9.52 -9.09
CA SER A 183 -15.82 -9.86 -8.37
C SER A 183 -15.58 -9.99 -6.86
N LEU A 184 -14.56 -10.74 -6.45
CA LEU A 184 -14.20 -10.91 -5.05
C LEU A 184 -13.79 -9.59 -4.41
N LYS A 185 -12.99 -8.79 -5.12
CA LYS A 185 -12.53 -7.48 -4.62
C LYS A 185 -13.69 -6.51 -4.42
N MET A 186 -14.68 -6.54 -5.32
CA MET A 186 -15.89 -5.73 -5.22
C MET A 186 -16.72 -6.14 -4.00
N ASP A 187 -16.96 -7.44 -3.83
CA ASP A 187 -17.79 -7.94 -2.73
C ASP A 187 -17.09 -7.81 -1.36
N LEU A 188 -15.75 -7.93 -1.32
CA LEU A 188 -14.97 -7.63 -0.11
C LEU A 188 -15.06 -6.16 0.30
N LYS A 189 -15.17 -5.23 -0.67
CA LYS A 189 -15.37 -3.79 -0.41
C LYS A 189 -16.79 -3.48 0.04
N ALA A 190 -17.78 -4.18 -0.50
CA ALA A 190 -19.19 -4.05 -0.13
C ALA A 190 -19.57 -4.84 1.14
N ASN A 191 -18.64 -5.64 1.69
CA ASN A 191 -18.92 -6.63 2.75
C ASN A 191 -20.07 -7.58 2.38
N SER A 192 -20.15 -7.97 1.10
CA SER A 192 -21.20 -8.84 0.54
C SER A 192 -20.70 -10.23 0.15
N VAL A 193 -19.48 -10.61 0.53
CA VAL A 193 -18.94 -11.95 0.25
C VAL A 193 -19.81 -13.01 0.92
N THR A 194 -20.32 -13.91 0.11
CA THR A 194 -21.11 -15.07 0.57
C THR A 194 -20.19 -16.24 0.85
N LEU A 195 -20.34 -16.85 2.02
CA LEU A 195 -19.67 -18.09 2.40
C LEU A 195 -20.71 -19.22 2.42
N PRO A 196 -20.29 -20.47 2.15
CA PRO A 196 -21.19 -21.62 2.26
C PRO A 196 -21.58 -21.87 3.73
N ASP A 197 -22.67 -22.61 3.93
CA ASP A 197 -23.17 -22.96 5.27
C ASP A 197 -22.11 -23.72 6.09
N GLY A 198 -22.05 -23.45 7.39
CA GLY A 198 -21.14 -24.11 8.34
C GLY A 198 -19.84 -23.36 8.58
N TYR A 199 -19.56 -22.26 7.87
CA TYR A 199 -18.36 -21.42 8.05
C TYR A 199 -18.60 -20.18 8.91
N GLU A 200 -19.77 -20.03 9.53
CA GLU A 200 -20.19 -18.84 10.28
C GLU A 200 -19.23 -18.53 11.43
N ALA A 201 -18.79 -19.57 12.16
CA ALA A 201 -17.88 -19.44 13.30
C ALA A 201 -16.48 -18.92 12.92
N VAL A 202 -16.05 -19.16 11.68
CA VAL A 202 -14.71 -18.78 11.17
C VAL A 202 -14.76 -17.71 10.09
N SER A 203 -15.96 -17.22 9.74
CA SER A 203 -16.19 -16.21 8.72
C SER A 203 -15.28 -14.98 8.87
N PRO A 204 -15.10 -14.38 10.07
CA PRO A 204 -14.20 -13.24 10.23
C PRO A 204 -12.75 -13.52 9.84
N GLN A 205 -12.25 -14.73 10.14
CA GLN A 205 -10.89 -15.16 9.80
C GLN A 205 -10.73 -15.37 8.30
N ILE A 206 -11.72 -16.02 7.66
CA ILE A 206 -11.76 -16.21 6.20
C ILE A 206 -11.77 -14.86 5.49
N ILE A 207 -12.66 -13.95 5.87
CA ILE A 207 -12.75 -12.63 5.25
C ILE A 207 -11.45 -11.84 5.43
N THR A 208 -10.81 -11.95 6.59
CA THR A 208 -9.50 -11.31 6.84
C THR A 208 -8.42 -11.86 5.90
N LEU A 209 -8.37 -13.19 5.72
CA LEU A 209 -7.42 -13.83 4.82
C LEU A 209 -7.69 -13.47 3.35
N LEU A 210 -8.96 -13.48 2.94
CA LEU A 210 -9.37 -13.05 1.61
C LEU A 210 -9.01 -11.57 1.36
N LYS A 211 -9.21 -10.68 2.35
CA LYS A 211 -8.77 -9.28 2.26
C LYS A 211 -7.26 -9.16 2.11
N LYS A 212 -6.48 -10.02 2.77
CA LYS A 212 -5.01 -10.02 2.66
C LYS A 212 -4.54 -10.50 1.28
N VAL A 213 -5.16 -11.53 0.72
CA VAL A 213 -4.79 -12.07 -0.60
C VAL A 213 -5.30 -11.18 -1.73
N ALA A 214 -6.52 -10.66 -1.64
CA ALA A 214 -7.11 -9.75 -2.61
C ALA A 214 -6.56 -8.32 -2.51
N GLY A 215 -6.07 -7.95 -1.34
CA GLY A 215 -5.59 -6.62 -0.99
C GLY A 215 -4.17 -6.39 -1.46
N ASN A 216 -3.99 -6.20 -2.77
CA ASN A 216 -2.79 -5.53 -3.24
C ASN A 216 -2.93 -4.76 -4.55
N LEU A 217 -4.10 -4.18 -4.83
CA LEU A 217 -4.26 -3.15 -5.85
C LEU A 217 -5.55 -2.37 -5.56
N ASN A 218 -5.44 -1.30 -4.75
CA ASN A 218 -6.46 -0.26 -4.71
C ASN A 218 -6.33 0.59 -5.97
N ILE A 219 -6.63 0.00 -7.14
CA ILE A 219 -6.76 0.74 -8.40
C ILE A 219 -8.02 1.59 -8.21
N LYS A 220 -7.82 2.84 -7.78
CA LYS A 220 -8.85 3.86 -7.90
C LYS A 220 -8.78 4.34 -9.34
N ASP A 221 -9.72 3.88 -10.15
CA ASP A 221 -9.89 4.32 -11.52
C ASP A 221 -10.03 5.85 -11.55
N ALA A 222 -9.12 6.51 -12.27
CA ALA A 222 -9.08 7.97 -12.38
C ALA A 222 -10.33 8.54 -13.08
N SER A 223 -11.07 7.72 -13.83
CA SER A 223 -12.32 8.11 -14.48
C SER A 223 -13.49 8.30 -13.48
N ASN A 224 -13.37 7.77 -12.25
CA ASN A 224 -14.36 7.92 -11.17
C ASN A 224 -14.04 9.08 -10.19
N ARG A 225 -13.38 10.15 -10.67
CA ARG A 225 -13.12 11.35 -9.86
C ARG A 225 -14.42 11.98 -9.39
N ARG A 226 -14.67 11.94 -8.08
CA ARG A 226 -15.69 12.78 -7.44
C ARG A 226 -15.07 14.12 -7.07
N VAL A 227 -15.67 15.22 -7.54
CA VAL A 227 -15.33 16.56 -7.07
C VAL A 227 -15.83 16.68 -5.63
N VAL A 228 -14.90 16.64 -4.68
CA VAL A 228 -15.22 16.92 -3.27
C VAL A 228 -15.24 18.44 -3.12
N THR A 229 -16.43 19.01 -3.00
CA THR A 229 -16.59 20.40 -2.59
C THR A 229 -16.32 20.50 -1.09
N LEU A 230 -15.38 21.35 -0.70
CA LEU A 230 -15.18 21.74 0.69
C LEU A 230 -16.43 22.50 1.15
N SER A 231 -17.30 21.83 1.91
CA SER A 231 -18.36 22.51 2.64
C SER A 231 -17.71 23.33 3.75
N TYR A 232 -17.60 24.65 3.55
CA TYR A 232 -17.36 25.55 4.67
C TYR A 232 -18.61 25.51 5.55
N LEU A 233 -18.55 24.75 6.64
CA LEU A 233 -19.43 24.95 7.78
C LEU A 233 -19.03 26.31 8.39
N ILE A 234 -19.96 27.25 8.29
CA ILE A 234 -19.94 28.57 8.93
C ILE A 234 -20.08 28.37 10.44
#